data_AF-A0A2R8Y7W1-F1
#
_entry.id   AF-A0A2R8Y7W1-F1
#
_cell.length_a   1.000
_cell.length_b   1.000
_cell.length_c   1.000
_cell.angle_alpha   90.00
_cell.angle_beta   90.00
_cell.angle_gamma   90.00
#
_symmetry.space_group_name_H-M   'P 1'
#
loop_
_entity.id
_entity.type
_entity.pdbx_description
1 polymer ?
#
loop_
_entity_poly.entity_id
_entity_poly.type
_entity_poly.pdbx_seq_one_letter_code
_entity_poly.pdbx_strand_id
1 'polypeptide(L)'
;MLNLFVAVIMDNFEYLTRDSSILGPHHLDEFVRVWAEYDRAACGRIPYKDMYKLVRVISPPLGLGENCPYRVACKRLVLMNMPVAEDMTVHFTSTLMALIRTALDIKIAK
;
A
#
# COMPACT_ATOMS: atom_id res chain seq x y z
N MET A 1 33.19 24.14 2.81
CA MET A 1 32.95 22.80 2.23
C MET A 1 32.29 21.82 3.19
N LEU A 2 32.57 21.86 4.50
CA LEU A 2 31.96 20.95 5.49
C LEU A 2 30.42 21.03 5.55
N ASN A 3 29.84 22.22 5.49
CA ASN A 3 28.38 22.40 5.60
C ASN A 3 27.60 21.75 4.45
N LEU A 4 28.18 21.72 3.25
CA LEU A 4 27.59 21.08 2.08
C LEU A 4 27.65 19.55 2.20
N PHE A 5 28.73 19.04 2.77
CA PHE A 5 28.90 17.61 3.03
C PHE A 5 27.95 17.11 4.13
N VAL A 6 27.78 17.90 5.20
CA VAL A 6 26.80 17.61 6.27
C VAL A 6 25.37 17.66 5.74
N ALA A 7 25.03 18.62 4.87
CA ALA A 7 23.72 18.68 4.23
C ALA A 7 23.44 17.43 3.38
N VAL A 8 24.39 17.05 2.52
CA VAL A 8 24.27 15.83 1.69
C VAL A 8 24.17 14.59 2.58
N ILE A 9 24.97 14.47 3.64
CA ILE A 9 24.90 13.31 4.53
C ILE A 9 23.57 13.28 5.29
N MET A 10 23.05 14.40 5.82
CA MET A 10 21.75 14.40 6.51
C MET A 10 20.61 13.97 5.60
N ASP A 11 20.56 14.49 4.36
CA ASP A 11 19.53 14.12 3.38
C ASP A 11 19.63 12.63 2.98
N ASN A 12 20.85 12.08 2.94
CA ASN A 12 21.06 10.65 2.67
C ASN A 12 20.88 9.77 3.91
N PHE A 13 21.09 10.30 5.11
CA PHE A 13 21.00 9.56 6.37
C PHE A 13 19.56 9.19 6.70
N GLU A 14 18.61 10.08 6.40
CA GLU A 14 17.17 9.77 6.52
C GLU A 14 16.77 8.58 5.62
N TYR A 15 17.38 8.46 4.44
CA TYR A 15 17.18 7.29 3.58
C TYR A 15 17.86 6.02 4.13
N LEU A 16 19.07 6.15 4.68
CA LEU A 16 19.87 5.02 5.20
C LEU A 16 19.37 4.47 6.55
N THR A 17 18.73 5.30 7.37
CA THR A 17 18.20 4.92 8.69
C THR A 17 16.69 4.73 8.70
N ARG A 18 16.05 4.71 7.52
CA ARG A 18 14.60 4.54 7.40
C ARG A 18 14.17 3.21 7.97
N ASP A 19 13.36 3.27 9.03
CA ASP A 19 12.68 2.11 9.57
C ASP A 19 11.66 1.62 8.54
N SER A 20 11.95 0.48 7.90
CA SER A 20 11.09 -0.13 6.88
C SER A 20 9.74 -0.58 7.45
N SER A 21 9.57 -0.62 8.78
CA SER A 21 8.26 -0.84 9.39
C SER A 21 7.34 0.37 9.29
N ILE A 22 7.87 1.56 9.01
CA ILE A 22 7.11 2.80 8.84
C ILE A 22 6.71 2.96 7.37
N LEU A 23 5.46 3.33 7.14
CA LEU A 23 4.95 3.57 5.79
C LEU A 23 5.75 4.70 5.11
N GLY A 24 6.18 4.44 3.88
CA GLY A 24 7.10 5.32 3.14
C GLY A 24 6.94 5.11 1.62
N PRO A 25 7.62 5.93 0.79
CA PRO A 25 7.39 5.96 -0.66
C PRO A 25 7.68 4.62 -1.35
N HIS A 26 8.71 3.88 -0.91
CA HIS A 26 9.06 2.57 -1.45
C HIS A 26 7.93 1.54 -1.33
N HIS A 27 7.07 1.63 -0.30
CA HIS A 27 5.88 0.79 -0.17
C HIS A 27 4.80 1.16 -1.20
N LEU A 28 4.70 2.44 -1.57
CA LEU A 28 3.79 2.90 -2.61
C LEU A 28 4.30 2.44 -3.99
N ASP A 29 5.61 2.47 -4.22
CA ASP A 29 6.23 1.96 -5.44
C ASP A 29 6.01 0.45 -5.59
N GLU A 30 6.12 -0.31 -4.49
CA GLU A 30 5.75 -1.72 -4.47
C GLU A 30 4.27 -1.93 -4.83
N PHE A 31 3.35 -1.15 -4.25
CA PHE A 31 1.94 -1.23 -4.61
C PHE A 31 1.69 -0.97 -6.10
N VAL A 32 2.30 0.08 -6.67
CA VAL A 32 2.17 0.42 -8.09
C VAL A 32 2.66 -0.74 -8.97
N ARG A 33 3.85 -1.28 -8.65
CA ARG A 33 4.44 -2.41 -9.38
C ARG A 33 3.54 -3.64 -9.33
N VAL A 34 3.07 -4.02 -8.14
CA VAL A 34 2.21 -5.20 -7.98
C VAL A 34 0.86 -4.98 -8.66
N TRP A 35 0.26 -3.79 -8.55
CA TRP A 35 -1.00 -3.45 -9.22
C TRP A 35 -0.92 -3.63 -10.74
N ALA A 36 0.19 -3.21 -11.37
CA ALA A 36 0.39 -3.31 -12.81
C ALA A 36 0.35 -4.75 -13.33
N GLU A 37 0.66 -5.75 -12.50
CA GLU A 37 0.53 -7.17 -12.86
C GLU A 37 -0.93 -7.61 -13.00
N TYR A 38 -1.85 -6.96 -12.26
CA TYR A 38 -3.29 -7.23 -12.29
C TYR A 38 -4.03 -6.33 -13.29
N ASP A 39 -3.56 -5.10 -13.49
CA ASP A 39 -4.13 -4.10 -14.42
C ASP A 39 -3.18 -3.83 -15.60
N ARG A 40 -2.98 -4.86 -16.43
CA ARG A 40 -2.03 -4.79 -17.56
C ARG A 40 -2.42 -3.78 -18.64
N ALA A 41 -3.69 -3.39 -18.70
CA ALA A 41 -4.22 -2.40 -19.63
C ALA A 41 -4.17 -0.97 -19.08
N ALA A 42 -3.71 -0.78 -17.84
CA ALA A 42 -3.70 0.50 -17.13
C ALA A 42 -5.08 1.20 -17.12
N CYS A 43 -6.16 0.43 -16.97
CA CYS A 43 -7.52 0.96 -16.91
C CYS A 43 -7.87 1.57 -15.54
N GLY A 44 -6.95 1.46 -14.57
CA GLY A 44 -7.10 1.97 -13.21
C GLY A 44 -8.04 1.12 -12.35
N ARG A 45 -8.42 -0.08 -12.80
CA ARG A 45 -9.43 -0.93 -12.18
C ARG A 45 -9.03 -2.39 -12.22
N ILE A 46 -9.35 -3.13 -11.15
CA ILE A 46 -9.22 -4.59 -11.13
C ILE A 46 -10.46 -5.23 -10.50
N PRO A 47 -10.76 -6.51 -10.77
CA PRO A 47 -11.83 -7.22 -10.10
C PRO A 47 -11.61 -7.29 -8.58
N TYR A 48 -12.64 -7.04 -7.78
CA TYR A 48 -12.52 -7.07 -6.32
C TYR A 48 -12.01 -8.42 -5.76
N LYS A 49 -12.22 -9.51 -6.50
CA LYS A 49 -11.79 -10.87 -6.13
C LYS A 49 -10.27 -11.03 -6.08
N ASP A 50 -9.54 -10.22 -6.85
CA ASP A 50 -8.08 -10.28 -6.90
C ASP A 50 -7.44 -9.50 -5.73
N MET A 51 -8.22 -8.69 -5.00
CA MET A 51 -7.71 -7.90 -3.89
C MET A 51 -7.02 -8.73 -2.82
N TYR A 52 -7.58 -9.90 -2.46
CA TYR A 52 -6.95 -10.78 -1.49
C TYR A 52 -5.55 -11.24 -1.93
N LYS A 53 -5.38 -11.56 -3.21
CA LYS A 53 -4.09 -11.98 -3.75
C LYS A 53 -3.13 -10.80 -3.80
N LEU A 54 -3.59 -9.66 -4.31
CA LEU A 54 -2.80 -8.44 -4.41
C LEU A 54 -2.21 -8.01 -3.06
N VAL A 55 -3.04 -7.91 -2.01
CA VAL A 55 -2.55 -7.44 -0.69
C VAL A 55 -1.64 -8.44 0.02
N ARG A 56 -1.66 -9.72 -0.36
CA ARG A 56 -0.73 -10.73 0.18
C ARG A 56 0.64 -10.67 -0.46
N VAL A 57 0.74 -10.24 -1.71
CA VAL A 57 2.03 -10.06 -2.39
C VAL A 57 2.76 -8.83 -1.82
N ILE A 58 2.03 -7.78 -1.48
CA ILE A 58 2.61 -6.55 -0.93
C ILE A 58 2.98 -6.78 0.54
N SER A 59 4.18 -6.37 0.91
CA SER A 59 4.69 -6.53 2.28
C SER A 59 4.03 -5.52 3.26
N PRO A 60 3.97 -5.83 4.56
CA PRO A 60 3.70 -4.81 5.58
C PRO A 60 4.70 -3.64 5.46
N PRO A 61 4.31 -2.41 5.81
CA PRO A 61 3.10 -2.01 6.53
C PRO A 61 1.87 -1.76 5.64
N LEU A 62 2.04 -1.59 4.32
CA LEU A 62 0.96 -1.25 3.40
C LEU A 62 0.09 -2.48 3.03
N GLY A 63 0.75 -3.59 2.71
CA GLY A 63 0.11 -4.87 2.43
C GLY A 63 0.01 -5.77 3.67
N LEU A 64 -0.13 -7.06 3.44
CA LEU A 64 -0.27 -8.09 4.47
C LEU A 64 0.90 -9.07 4.51
N GLY A 65 1.62 -9.23 3.40
CA GLY A 65 2.66 -10.24 3.23
C GLY A 65 2.14 -11.66 3.07
N GLU A 66 3.00 -12.53 2.53
CA GLU A 66 2.63 -13.89 2.15
C GLU A 66 2.20 -14.75 3.33
N ASN A 67 2.77 -14.51 4.51
CA ASN A 67 2.53 -15.28 5.73
C ASN A 67 1.23 -14.89 6.46
N CYS A 68 0.47 -13.90 5.96
CA CYS A 68 -0.75 -13.45 6.62
C CYS A 68 -1.87 -14.52 6.57
N PRO A 69 -2.44 -14.93 7.72
CA PRO A 69 -3.55 -15.88 7.76
C PRO A 69 -4.79 -15.35 7.02
N TYR A 70 -5.47 -16.23 6.28
CA TYR A 70 -6.66 -15.88 5.49
C TYR A 70 -7.71 -15.08 6.28
N ARG A 71 -8.03 -15.52 7.50
CA ARG A 71 -9.04 -14.87 8.35
C ARG A 71 -8.66 -13.43 8.71
N VAL A 72 -7.38 -13.18 8.97
CA VAL A 72 -6.86 -11.84 9.31
C VAL A 72 -6.94 -10.94 8.07
N ALA A 73 -6.53 -11.46 6.92
CA ALA A 73 -6.59 -10.75 5.65
C ALA A 73 -8.02 -10.35 5.26
N CYS A 74 -8.97 -11.30 5.30
CA CYS A 74 -10.37 -11.02 5.01
C CYS A 74 -10.96 -9.98 5.98
N LYS A 75 -10.69 -10.10 7.28
CA LYS A 75 -11.13 -9.11 8.27
C LYS A 75 -10.59 -7.72 7.93
N ARG A 76 -9.30 -7.62 7.58
CA ARG A 76 -8.66 -6.34 7.25
C ARG A 76 -9.22 -5.73 5.96
N LEU A 77 -9.48 -6.54 4.93
CA LEU A 77 -10.13 -6.09 3.68
C LEU A 77 -11.54 -5.53 3.92
N VAL A 78 -12.34 -6.17 4.78
CA VAL A 78 -13.67 -5.65 5.14
C VAL A 78 -13.56 -4.32 5.89
N LEU A 79 -12.61 -4.20 6.82
CA LEU A 79 -12.40 -2.98 7.60
C LEU A 79 -11.86 -1.80 6.78
N MET A 80 -11.18 -2.05 5.65
CA MET A 80 -10.72 -1.01 4.74
C MET A 80 -11.87 -0.16 4.16
N ASN A 81 -13.10 -0.70 4.17
CA ASN A 81 -14.31 -0.07 3.65
C ASN A 81 -14.08 0.55 2.26
N MET A 82 -13.49 -0.26 1.38
CA MET A 82 -13.10 0.15 0.03
C MET A 82 -14.33 0.18 -0.89
N PRO A 83 -14.54 1.26 -1.67
CA PRO A 83 -15.66 1.33 -2.58
C PRO A 83 -15.49 0.31 -3.72
N VAL A 84 -16.53 -0.49 -3.95
CA VAL A 84 -16.64 -1.41 -5.08
C VAL A 84 -17.67 -0.83 -6.05
N ALA A 85 -17.31 -0.72 -7.32
CA ALA A 85 -18.19 -0.24 -8.37
C ALA A 85 -19.24 -1.29 -8.77
N GLU A 86 -20.27 -0.88 -9.50
CA GLU A 86 -21.38 -1.74 -9.94
C GLU A 86 -20.93 -2.93 -10.79
N ASP A 87 -19.84 -2.77 -11.54
CA ASP A 87 -19.20 -3.81 -12.36
C ASP A 87 -18.31 -4.77 -11.54
N MET A 88 -18.40 -4.72 -10.21
CA MET A 88 -17.59 -5.52 -9.27
C MET A 88 -16.09 -5.24 -9.39
N THR A 89 -15.69 -4.03 -9.80
CA THR A 89 -14.28 -3.60 -9.81
C THR A 89 -13.96 -2.63 -8.68
N VAL A 90 -12.68 -2.53 -8.34
CA VAL A 90 -12.16 -1.52 -7.42
C VAL A 90 -11.16 -0.63 -8.14
N HIS A 91 -11.15 0.66 -7.79
CA HIS A 91 -10.33 1.67 -8.45
C HIS A 91 -8.98 1.87 -7.74
N PHE A 92 -7.91 2.04 -8.52
CA PHE A 92 -6.53 2.19 -8.04
C PHE A 92 -6.40 3.17 -6.87
N THR A 93 -6.81 4.42 -7.07
CA THR A 93 -6.63 5.50 -6.07
C THR A 93 -7.43 5.23 -4.80
N SER A 94 -8.65 4.69 -4.95
CA SER A 94 -9.52 4.39 -3.81
C SER A 94 -8.97 3.24 -2.98
N THR A 95 -8.44 2.22 -3.65
CA THR A 95 -7.74 1.09 -3.03
C THR A 95 -6.50 1.55 -2.28
N LEU A 96 -5.64 2.35 -2.92
CA LEU A 96 -4.41 2.86 -2.32
C LEU A 96 -4.71 3.70 -1.07
N MET A 97 -5.67 4.62 -1.15
CA MET A 97 -6.08 5.42 0.00
C MET A 97 -6.64 4.57 1.14
N ALA A 98 -7.43 3.53 0.83
CA ALA A 98 -7.95 2.63 1.85
C ALA A 98 -6.83 1.85 2.58
N LEU A 99 -5.81 1.40 1.84
CA LEU A 99 -4.63 0.74 2.40
C LEU A 99 -3.82 1.69 3.28
N ILE A 100 -3.54 2.91 2.81
CA ILE A 100 -2.81 3.94 3.57
C ILE A 100 -3.53 4.27 4.87
N ARG A 101 -4.85 4.53 4.83
CA ARG A 101 -5.65 4.80 6.03
C ARG A 101 -5.58 3.66 7.03
N THR A 102 -5.60 2.42 6.54
CA THR A 102 -5.54 1.23 7.39
C THR A 102 -4.16 1.05 8.01
N ALA A 103 -3.08 1.30 7.26
CA ALA A 103 -1.71 1.23 7.77
C ALA A 103 -1.41 2.32 8.82
N LEU A 104 -2.06 3.48 8.71
CA LEU A 104 -1.90 4.63 9.61
C LEU A 104 -2.98 4.70 10.72
N ASP A 105 -3.84 3.69 10.83
CA ASP A 105 -4.99 3.65 11.77
C ASP A 105 -5.88 4.92 11.76
N ILE A 106 -6.08 5.50 10.58
CA ILE A 106 -6.90 6.71 10.41
C ILE A 106 -8.38 6.33 10.46
N LYS A 107 -9.06 6.75 11.53
CA LYS A 107 -10.51 6.56 11.70
C LYS A 107 -11.29 7.58 10.86
N ILE A 108 -12.18 7.07 10.01
CA ILE A 108 -13.19 7.89 9.35
C ILE A 108 -14.29 8.10 10.40
N ALA A 109 -14.54 9.34 10.79
CA ALA A 109 -15.74 9.65 11.57
C ALA A 109 -16.97 9.21 10.76
N LYS A 110 -17.81 8.34 11.33
CA LYS A 110 -19.07 7.92 10.72
C LYS A 110 -20.07 9.07 10.71
#